data_AF-A0A2U3F1A3-F1
#
_entry.id   AF-A0A2U3F1A3-F1
#
_cell.length_a   1.000
_cell.length_b   1.000
_cell.length_c   1.000
_cell.angle_alpha   90.00
_cell.angle_beta   90.00
_cell.angle_gamma   90.00
#
_symmetry.space_group_name_H-M   'P 1'
#
loop_
_entity.id
_entity.type
_entity.pdbx_description
1 polymer ?
#
loop_
_entity_poly.entity_id
_entity_poly.type
_entity_poly.pdbx_seq_one_letter_code
_entity_poly.pdbx_strand_id
1 'polypeptide(L)' 'MSTVTGVITQVLERWPAPCGWLVEVEVFADGQYHHADIPALTERDAKAIRRGDEITIPENPEDGGDLLDEAPF' A
#
# COMPACT_ATOMS: atom_id res chain seq x y z
N MET A 1 6.73 -5.50 14.85
CA MET A 1 6.22 -5.08 13.52
C MET A 1 7.39 -5.15 12.57
N SER A 2 7.50 -6.25 11.82
CA SER A 2 8.51 -6.35 10.76
C SER A 2 7.96 -5.67 9.52
N THR A 3 8.77 -4.82 8.91
CA THR A 3 8.47 -4.18 7.64
C THR A 3 9.50 -4.63 6.63
N VAL A 4 9.04 -5.01 5.45
CA VAL A 4 9.90 -5.42 4.36
C VAL A 4 9.94 -4.31 3.31
N THR A 5 11.14 -4.01 2.84
CA THR A 5 11.33 -3.11 1.70
C THR A 5 11.18 -3.92 0.43
N GLY A 6 10.28 -3.50 -0.44
CA GLY A 6 10.03 -4.12 -1.73
C GLY A 6 10.03 -3.10 -2.85
N VAL A 7 10.08 -3.60 -4.07
CA VAL A 7 10.03 -2.76 -5.27
C VAL A 7 8.70 -2.95 -5.98
N ILE A 8 8.10 -1.85 -6.43
CA ILE A 8 6.85 -1.89 -7.20
C ILE A 8 7.14 -2.58 -8.54
N THR A 9 6.58 -3.76 -8.75
CA THR A 9 6.66 -4.48 -10.02
C THR A 9 5.65 -3.95 -11.01
N GLN A 10 4.45 -3.62 -10.53
CA GLN A 10 3.33 -3.19 -11.35
C GLN A 10 2.40 -2.24 -10.60
N VAL A 11 1.85 -1.25 -11.32
CA VAL A 11 0.74 -0.45 -10.82
C VAL A 11 -0.55 -1.04 -11.39
N LEU A 12 -1.45 -1.46 -10.51
CA LEU A 12 -2.68 -2.17 -10.87
C LEU A 12 -3.78 -1.17 -11.20
N GLU A 13 -4.16 -0.34 -10.23
CA GLU A 13 -5.23 0.64 -10.40
C GLU A 13 -4.94 1.92 -9.62
N ARG A 14 -5.56 3.02 -10.05
CA ARG A 14 -5.52 4.32 -9.38
C ARG A 14 -6.94 4.83 -9.27
N TRP A 15 -7.41 5.11 -8.06
CA TRP A 15 -8.75 5.64 -7.85
C TRP A 15 -8.77 6.81 -6.86
N PRO A 16 -9.70 7.76 -7.03
CA PRO A 16 -9.89 8.84 -6.06
C PRO A 16 -10.48 8.29 -4.76
N ALA A 17 -9.98 8.80 -3.63
CA ALA A 17 -10.37 8.44 -2.27
C ALA A 17 -10.82 9.71 -1.52
N PRO A 18 -11.62 9.61 -0.44
CA PRO A 18 -12.13 10.79 0.28
C PRO A 18 -11.02 11.72 0.81
N CYS A 19 -9.82 11.19 1.09
CA CYS A 19 -8.67 11.95 1.57
C CYS A 19 -7.59 12.20 0.48
N GLY A 20 -7.88 11.93 -0.79
CA GLY A 20 -6.91 12.08 -1.88
C GLY A 20 -7.08 11.01 -2.96
N TRP A 21 -6.04 10.22 -3.17
CA TRP A 21 -5.98 9.15 -4.15
C TRP A 21 -5.39 7.90 -3.52
N LEU A 22 -5.80 6.73 -3.99
CA LEU A 22 -5.20 5.46 -3.65
C LEU A 22 -4.69 4.82 -4.93
N VAL A 23 -3.51 4.21 -4.81
CA VAL A 23 -2.87 3.51 -5.92
C VAL A 23 -2.55 2.10 -5.45
N GLU A 24 -3.24 1.14 -6.05
CA GLU A 24 -2.96 -0.27 -5.82
C GLU A 24 -1.74 -0.68 -6.64
N VAL A 25 -0.78 -1.27 -5.96
CA VAL A 25 0.47 -1.72 -6.56
C VAL A 25 0.80 -3.14 -6.16
N GLU A 26 1.43 -3.84 -7.08
CA GLU A 26 2.11 -5.09 -6.82
C GLU A 26 3.58 -4.80 -6.50
N VAL A 27 4.07 -5.39 -5.42
CA VAL A 27 5.38 -5.16 -4.83
C VAL A 27 6.07 -6.50 -4.66
N PHE A 28 7.31 -6.59 -5.13
CA PHE A 28 8.15 -7.77 -4.90
C PHE A 28 9.08 -7.52 -3.73
N ALA A 29 8.91 -8.30 -2.66
CA ALA A 29 9.63 -8.17 -1.41
C ALA A 29 9.95 -9.58 -0.86
N ASP A 30 11.16 -9.78 -0.31
CA ASP A 30 11.61 -11.05 0.26
C ASP A 30 11.37 -12.31 -0.60
N GLY A 31 11.38 -12.17 -1.94
CA GLY A 31 11.14 -13.29 -2.86
C GLY A 31 9.66 -13.63 -3.11
N GLN A 32 8.73 -12.86 -2.55
CA GLN A 32 7.29 -13.00 -2.74
C GLN A 32 6.66 -11.71 -3.32
N TYR A 33 5.53 -11.87 -4.01
CA TYR A 33 4.72 -10.75 -4.48
C TYR A 33 3.66 -10.40 -3.43
N HIS A 34 3.52 -9.11 -3.16
CA HIS A 34 2.57 -8.53 -2.22
C HIS A 34 1.75 -7.44 -2.92
N HIS A 35 0.50 -7.27 -2.51
CA HIS A 35 -0.28 -6.09 -2.89
C HIS A 35 -0.23 -5.05 -1.79
N ALA A 36 -0.12 -3.79 -2.18
CA ALA A 36 -0.14 -2.67 -1.26
C ALA A 36 -0.90 -1.48 -1.85
N ASP A 37 -1.58 -0.75 -0.98
CA ASP A 37 -2.29 0.47 -1.30
C ASP A 37 -1.44 1.67 -0.90
N ILE A 38 -1.04 2.49 -1.88
CA ILE A 38 -0.26 3.70 -1.61
C ILE A 38 -1.20 4.90 -1.56
N PRO A 39 -1.36 5.55 -0.39
CA PRO A 39 -2.11 6.80 -0.29
C PRO A 39 -1.31 7.95 -0.91
N ALA A 40 -1.97 8.70 -1.79
CA ALA A 40 -1.45 9.88 -2.45
C ALA A 40 -2.32 11.09 -2.13
N LEU A 41 -1.70 12.21 -1.75
CA LEU A 41 -2.41 13.46 -1.42
C LEU A 41 -3.06 14.09 -2.64
N THR A 42 -2.42 13.96 -3.81
CA THR A 42 -2.88 14.57 -5.06
C THR A 42 -2.89 13.56 -6.20
N GLU A 43 -3.67 13.84 -7.24
CA GLU A 43 -3.64 13.02 -8.47
C GLU A 43 -2.22 13.00 -9.08
N ARG A 44 -1.46 14.09 -8.92
CA ARG A 44 -0.08 14.18 -9.41
C ARG A 44 0.84 13.21 -8.69
N ASP A 45 0.72 13.09 -7.38
CA ASP A 45 1.44 12.09 -6.58
C ASP A 45 1.04 10.67 -7.00
N ALA A 46 -0.26 10.41 -7.17
CA ALA A 46 -0.76 9.11 -7.62
C ALA A 46 -0.19 8.72 -9.00
N LYS A 47 -0.01 9.70 -9.89
CA LYS A 47 0.62 9.52 -11.20
C LYS A 47 2.15 9.42 -11.15
N ALA A 48 2.79 9.93 -10.09
CA ALA A 48 4.23 9.81 -9.89
C ALA A 48 4.62 8.38 -9.51
N ILE A 49 3.72 7.64 -8.85
CA ILE A 49 3.88 6.23 -8.53
C ILE A 49 3.96 5.40 -9.81
N ARG A 50 5.07 4.68 -9.94
CA ARG A 50 5.43 3.90 -11.12
C ARG A 50 6.20 2.65 -10.71
N ARG A 51 6.27 1.68 -11.63
CA ARG A 51 7.11 0.50 -11.44
C ARG A 51 8.57 0.90 -11.19
N GLY A 52 9.25 0.15 -10.34
CA GLY A 52 10.63 0.36 -9.94
C GLY A 52 10.82 1.34 -8.79
N ASP A 53 9.74 1.92 -8.25
CA ASP A 53 9.81 2.66 -6.98
C ASP A 53 9.99 1.68 -5.82
N GLU A 54 10.77 2.08 -4.83
CA GLU A 54 11.01 1.28 -3.63
C GLU A 54 10.06 1.74 -2.53
N ILE A 55 9.28 0.81 -1.97
CA ILE A 55 8.34 1.10 -0.90
C ILE A 55 8.53 0.11 0.25
N THR A 56 8.16 0.55 1.45
CA THR A 56 8.18 -0.29 2.63
C THR A 56 6.77 -0.74 2.95
N ILE A 57 6.55 -2.05 2.95
CA ILE A 57 5.26 -2.68 3.26
C ILE A 57 5.39 -3.50 4.56
N PRO A 58 4.31 -3.66 5.33
CA PRO A 58 4.32 -4.56 6.49
C PRO A 58 4.50 -6.02 6.04
N GLU A 59 5.39 -6.77 6.70
CA GLU A 59 5.79 -8.15 6.33
C GLU A 59 4.66 -9.18 6.51
N ASN A 60 3.58 -8.84 7.21
CA ASN A 60 2.54 -9.79 7.61
C ASN A 60 1.13 -9.36 7.14
N PRO A 61 0.56 -9.96 6.08
CA PRO A 61 -0.83 -9.76 5.72
C PRO A 61 -1.81 -10.74 6.39
N GLU A 62 -1.44 -11.46 7.46
CA GLU A 62 -2.40 -12.29 8.18
C GLU A 62 -3.25 -11.48 9.18
N ASP A 63 -4.48 -11.20 8.72
CA ASP A 63 -5.76 -11.12 9.45
C ASP A 63 -5.98 -10.01 10.51
N GLY A 64 -6.96 -9.14 10.23
CA GLY A 64 -7.50 -8.15 11.16
C GLY A 64 -7.85 -6.85 10.41
N GLY A 65 -9.08 -6.60 9.95
CA GLY A 65 -10.22 -6.71 10.84
C GLY A 65 -10.12 -5.75 12.03
N ASP A 66 -9.34 -4.67 11.98
CA ASP A 66 -9.38 -3.60 12.99
C ASP A 66 -10.31 -2.46 12.54
N LEU A 67 -11.55 -2.85 12.25
CA LEU A 67 -12.73 -2.01 12.46
C LEU A 67 -13.40 -2.60 13.71
N LEU A 68 -12.94 -2.18 14.90
CA LEU A 68 -13.66 -2.11 16.19
C LEU A 68 -12.69 -2.31 17.38
N ASP A 69 -11.88 -1.29 17.67
CA ASP A 69 -11.52 -0.98 19.06
C ASP A 69 -12.07 0.41 19.40
N GLU A 70 -13.40 0.51 19.49
CA GLU A 70 -14.03 1.59 20.25
C GLU A 70 -14.18 1.10 21.70
N ALA A 71 -13.21 1.54 22.49
CA ALA A 71 -12.92 1.33 23.91
C ALA A 71 -14.06 0.92 24.87
N PRO A 72 -13.80 0.03 25.86
CA PRO A 72 -14.59 -0.04 27.07
C PRO A 72 -14.02 0.89 28.15
N PHE A 73 -14.68 2.02 28.44
CA PHE A 73 -14.74 2.62 29.78
C PHE A 73 -16.04 3.38 29.98
#